data_AF-A0AB73Q8H6-F1
#
_entry.id   AF-A0AB73Q8H6-F1
#
_cell.length_a   1.000
_cell.length_b   1.000
_cell.length_c   1.000
_cell.angle_alpha   90.00
_cell.angle_beta   90.00
_cell.angle_gamma   90.00
#
_symmetry.space_group_name_H-M   'P 1'
#
loop_
_entity.id
_entity.type
_entity.pdbx_description
1 polymer ?
#
loop_
_entity_poly.entity_id
_entity_poly.type
_entity_poly.pdbx_seq_one_letter_code
_entity_poly.pdbx_strand_id
1 'polypeptide(L)'
;MRIQGGTSFSIQQNTTFEHNQAQEQGRASFGEERDSISSPVGSPTSVSTEPTENARVMSAVLNPQRSNLKKADLIPGDILLLIDEPHDTEKLHKIIIAGQKLEGLSMLRNNMGKASAVHAILWTRNPQNPVSTERGGKGESEVVEMRGGGIMDTALRKGLYQVYRPKDKNIGDWAAQSAMSWASERKIPYNAIKSAKSVTRFSNFGPLAIASAKKYSQDAFESNPKWGEDGAFCSHLVLAAYQAAAQNVGTPLSGALKVDAKGCSVRTLSHFLQKDTTQFEFTGHLRIKPDEVLFPED
;
A
#
# COMPACT_ATOMS: atom_id res chain seq x y z
N MET A 1 -39.12 9.75 35.28
CA MET A 1 -39.27 8.36 34.83
C MET A 1 -37.87 7.83 34.52
N ARG A 2 -37.38 6.89 35.32
CA ARG A 2 -36.08 6.19 35.17
C ARG A 2 -36.28 4.97 34.26
N ILE A 3 -35.35 4.73 33.32
CA ILE A 3 -34.84 3.41 32.84
C ILE A 3 -33.48 3.75 32.15
N GLN A 4 -32.29 3.64 32.77
CA GLN A 4 -31.43 2.47 33.04
C GLN A 4 -31.23 1.48 31.88
N GLY A 5 -30.01 1.39 31.37
CA GLY A 5 -29.58 0.31 30.48
C GLY A 5 -28.16 0.53 29.95
N GLY A 6 -27.16 0.32 30.80
CA GLY A 6 -25.76 0.26 30.39
C GLY A 6 -25.36 -1.12 29.91
N THR A 7 -24.35 -1.18 29.05
CA THR A 7 -23.47 -2.35 28.89
C THR A 7 -22.04 -1.85 28.79
N SER A 8 -21.32 -2.04 29.89
CA SER A 8 -19.88 -1.89 30.04
C SER A 8 -19.21 -3.10 29.38
N PHE A 9 -18.30 -2.86 28.43
CA PHE A 9 -17.40 -3.91 27.95
C PHE A 9 -16.18 -3.95 28.87
N SER A 10 -16.11 -5.01 29.69
CA SER A 10 -14.93 -5.35 30.49
C SER A 10 -14.03 -6.28 29.68
N ILE A 11 -12.78 -5.88 29.46
CA ILE A 11 -11.72 -6.78 28.97
C ILE A 11 -10.92 -7.21 30.21
N GLN A 12 -11.05 -8.48 30.58
CA GLN A 12 -10.17 -9.13 31.55
C GLN A 12 -8.78 -9.28 30.92
N GLN A 13 -7.79 -8.56 31.45
CA GLN A 13 -6.38 -8.86 31.23
C GLN A 13 -5.94 -9.89 32.26
N ASN A 14 -5.49 -11.05 31.78
CA ASN A 14 -4.62 -11.94 32.52
C ASN A 14 -3.77 -12.71 31.49
N THR A 15 -2.48 -12.44 31.44
CA THR A 15 -1.43 -13.41 31.84
C THR A 15 -0.03 -12.81 31.63
N THR A 16 0.70 -12.78 32.73
CA THR A 16 2.15 -12.74 32.91
C THR A 16 2.89 -13.77 32.06
N PHE A 17 4.05 -13.42 31.49
CA PHE A 17 5.27 -14.26 31.31
C PHE A 17 6.41 -13.32 30.85
N GLU A 18 7.31 -12.95 31.76
CA GLU A 18 8.65 -13.52 31.97
C GLU A 18 9.69 -13.21 30.88
N HIS A 19 10.74 -12.57 31.38
CA HIS A 19 11.88 -11.97 30.70
C HIS A 19 12.97 -13.03 30.57
N ASN A 20 13.57 -13.21 29.39
CA ASN A 20 14.90 -13.81 29.32
C ASN A 20 15.74 -13.14 28.22
N GLN A 21 16.86 -12.58 28.68
CA GLN A 21 17.94 -12.00 27.89
C GLN A 21 18.85 -13.12 27.39
N ALA A 22 19.32 -13.02 26.14
CA ALA A 22 20.58 -13.63 25.73
C ALA A 22 21.24 -12.72 24.69
N GLN A 23 22.52 -12.49 24.93
CA GLN A 23 23.43 -11.52 24.35
C GLN A 23 24.63 -12.30 23.83
N GLU A 24 25.04 -12.10 22.58
CA GLU A 24 26.40 -12.36 22.04
C GLU A 24 26.41 -11.87 20.58
N GLN A 25 27.03 -10.73 20.22
CA GLN A 25 28.46 -10.47 19.97
C GLN A 25 29.12 -11.41 18.93
N GLY A 26 29.61 -10.82 17.83
CA GLY A 26 30.52 -11.47 16.87
C GLY A 26 30.76 -10.63 15.62
N ARG A 27 32.00 -10.17 15.42
CA ARG A 27 32.50 -9.19 14.45
C ARG A 27 32.97 -9.82 13.13
N ALA A 28 32.81 -9.05 12.04
CA ALA A 28 33.71 -8.80 10.89
C ALA A 28 34.53 -9.92 10.21
N SER A 29 34.53 -9.95 8.87
CA SER A 29 35.73 -9.69 8.05
C SER A 29 35.40 -9.52 6.57
N PHE A 30 36.11 -8.58 5.95
CA PHE A 30 36.27 -8.32 4.52
C PHE A 30 37.00 -9.46 3.78
N GLY A 31 36.81 -9.52 2.47
CA GLY A 31 37.63 -10.28 1.52
C GLY A 31 37.14 -10.10 0.09
N GLU A 32 37.67 -9.08 -0.59
CA GLU A 32 37.63 -8.95 -2.06
C GLU A 32 38.58 -9.98 -2.69
N GLU A 33 38.18 -10.61 -3.79
CA GLU A 33 39.13 -11.10 -4.79
C GLU A 33 38.52 -10.93 -6.19
N ARG A 34 39.22 -10.15 -7.01
CA ARG A 34 38.97 -9.92 -8.43
C ARG A 34 39.88 -10.86 -9.19
N ASP A 35 39.33 -11.61 -10.14
CA ASP A 35 40.12 -12.21 -11.23
C ASP A 35 39.56 -11.81 -12.58
N SER A 36 40.48 -11.50 -13.48
CA SER A 36 40.27 -10.90 -14.79
C SER A 36 40.73 -11.86 -15.91
N ILE A 37 40.19 -11.61 -17.12
CA ILE A 37 40.72 -11.92 -18.46
C ILE A 37 40.46 -13.34 -19.04
N SER A 38 39.60 -13.44 -20.06
CA SER A 38 40.02 -13.53 -21.49
C SER A 38 38.84 -13.78 -22.44
N SER A 39 38.84 -13.07 -23.56
CA SER A 39 38.01 -13.33 -24.74
C SER A 39 38.80 -14.16 -25.77
N PRO A 40 38.12 -14.80 -26.72
CA PRO A 40 38.52 -14.55 -28.11
C PRO A 40 37.36 -14.27 -29.06
N VAL A 41 37.77 -13.58 -30.13
CA VAL A 41 37.04 -12.99 -31.25
C VAL A 41 36.62 -14.05 -32.27
N GLY A 42 35.45 -13.85 -32.89
CA GLY A 42 35.06 -14.46 -34.16
C GLY A 42 33.87 -13.73 -34.79
N SER A 43 34.11 -13.03 -35.89
CA SER A 43 33.13 -12.45 -36.84
C SER A 43 33.57 -12.86 -38.27
N PRO A 44 32.83 -12.63 -39.38
CA PRO A 44 31.44 -12.19 -39.57
C PRO A 44 30.65 -13.03 -40.61
N THR A 45 29.32 -12.86 -40.73
CA THR A 45 28.65 -12.99 -42.05
C THR A 45 27.40 -12.11 -42.15
N SER A 46 27.45 -11.28 -43.20
CA SER A 46 26.48 -10.42 -43.91
C SER A 46 24.98 -10.38 -43.54
N VAL A 47 24.54 -9.14 -43.27
CA VAL A 47 23.41 -8.35 -43.81
C VAL A 47 22.33 -9.08 -44.64
N SER A 48 21.08 -9.00 -44.16
CA SER A 48 19.91 -8.76 -45.03
C SER A 48 18.87 -7.91 -44.29
N THR A 49 18.25 -7.02 -45.04
CA THR A 49 17.45 -5.85 -44.68
C THR A 49 16.02 -6.16 -44.24
N GLU A 50 15.60 -5.54 -43.12
CA GLU A 50 14.28 -5.11 -42.58
C GLU A 50 12.93 -5.42 -43.30
N PRO A 51 11.74 -5.21 -42.67
CA PRO A 51 11.40 -4.99 -41.25
C PRO A 51 10.22 -5.87 -40.76
N THR A 52 10.26 -6.39 -39.53
CA THR A 52 9.03 -6.87 -38.85
C THR A 52 9.03 -6.46 -37.37
N GLU A 53 9.20 -5.16 -37.13
CA GLU A 53 9.08 -4.55 -35.80
C GLU A 53 7.62 -4.27 -35.40
N ASN A 54 6.62 -4.83 -36.11
CA ASN A 54 5.19 -4.59 -35.84
C ASN A 54 4.45 -5.76 -35.15
N ALA A 55 5.16 -6.80 -34.69
CA ALA A 55 4.56 -7.90 -33.93
C ALA A 55 4.96 -7.95 -32.44
N ARG A 56 5.83 -7.03 -31.99
CA ARG A 56 6.32 -6.99 -30.59
C ARG A 56 5.52 -6.06 -29.67
N VAL A 57 4.41 -5.51 -30.17
CA VAL A 57 3.42 -4.76 -29.38
C VAL A 57 2.15 -5.62 -29.19
N MET A 58 2.34 -6.88 -28.83
CA MET A 58 1.28 -7.68 -28.22
C MET A 58 1.91 -8.51 -27.10
N SER A 59 1.32 -8.38 -25.92
CA SER A 59 1.73 -9.02 -24.67
C SER A 59 2.82 -8.28 -23.87
N ALA A 60 2.41 -7.18 -23.22
CA ALA A 60 2.77 -7.07 -21.81
C ALA A 60 2.05 -8.21 -21.09
N VAL A 61 2.66 -9.40 -21.14
CA VAL A 61 2.23 -10.58 -20.39
C VAL A 61 2.20 -10.18 -18.92
N LEU A 62 1.00 -9.89 -18.41
CA LEU A 62 0.70 -10.16 -17.00
C LEU A 62 1.14 -11.61 -16.79
N ASN A 63 2.11 -11.81 -15.89
CA ASN A 63 2.68 -13.12 -15.61
C ASN A 63 1.56 -14.18 -15.52
N PRO A 64 1.48 -15.21 -16.40
CA PRO A 64 0.28 -16.06 -16.57
C PRO A 64 -0.04 -16.95 -15.37
N GLN A 65 0.81 -16.93 -14.34
CA GLN A 65 0.72 -17.81 -13.18
C GLN A 65 -0.04 -17.25 -11.99
N ARG A 66 -0.60 -16.02 -12.05
CA ARG A 66 -1.36 -15.45 -10.93
C ARG A 66 -2.76 -15.00 -11.33
N SER A 67 -3.73 -15.38 -10.50
CA SER A 67 -5.17 -15.30 -10.76
C SER A 67 -5.65 -13.87 -11.01
N ASN A 68 -6.57 -13.74 -11.96
CA ASN A 68 -7.45 -12.58 -12.07
C ASN A 68 -8.50 -12.68 -10.96
N LEU A 69 -8.39 -11.80 -9.98
CA LEU A 69 -9.30 -11.70 -8.85
C LEU A 69 -10.58 -10.98 -9.28
N LYS A 70 -11.67 -11.26 -8.57
CA LYS A 70 -12.94 -10.54 -8.58
C LYS A 70 -13.11 -9.78 -7.28
N LYS A 71 -14.02 -8.79 -7.23
CA LYS A 71 -14.35 -8.08 -5.98
C LYS A 71 -14.75 -9.03 -4.84
N ALA A 72 -15.44 -10.12 -5.17
CA ALA A 72 -15.87 -11.13 -4.20
C ALA A 72 -14.71 -11.91 -3.56
N ASP A 73 -13.51 -11.89 -4.16
CA ASP A 73 -12.32 -12.55 -3.62
C ASP A 73 -11.58 -11.67 -2.61
N LEU A 74 -11.93 -10.38 -2.52
CA LEU A 74 -11.29 -9.42 -1.62
C LEU A 74 -11.76 -9.58 -0.18
N ILE A 75 -10.85 -9.34 0.76
CA ILE A 75 -11.12 -9.36 2.19
C ILE A 75 -10.71 -8.04 2.85
N PRO A 76 -11.31 -7.65 3.99
CA PRO A 76 -10.88 -6.49 4.75
C PRO A 76 -9.37 -6.48 4.97
N GLY A 77 -8.75 -5.34 4.66
CA GLY A 77 -7.33 -5.13 4.74
C GLY A 77 -6.59 -5.27 3.40
N ASP A 78 -7.13 -5.94 2.38
CA ASP A 78 -6.41 -6.05 1.10
C ASP A 78 -5.94 -4.67 0.60
N ILE A 79 -4.66 -4.56 0.27
CA ILE A 79 -4.04 -3.34 -0.29
C ILE A 79 -4.16 -3.42 -1.80
N LEU A 80 -4.75 -2.39 -2.40
CA LEU A 80 -4.92 -2.28 -3.84
C LEU A 80 -4.02 -1.16 -4.36
N LEU A 81 -3.06 -1.51 -5.21
CA LEU A 81 -2.27 -0.52 -5.94
C LEU A 81 -2.85 -0.33 -7.33
N LEU A 82 -3.40 0.86 -7.61
CA LEU A 82 -3.86 1.20 -8.95
C LEU A 82 -2.65 1.31 -9.89
N ILE A 83 -2.72 0.57 -10.98
CA ILE A 83 -1.75 0.57 -12.05
C ILE A 83 -2.29 1.42 -13.18
N ASP A 84 -1.56 2.47 -13.54
CA ASP A 84 -1.85 3.24 -14.73
C ASP A 84 -1.58 2.42 -15.99
N GLU A 85 -2.53 2.50 -16.92
CA GLU A 85 -2.43 1.82 -18.21
C GLU A 85 -2.25 2.85 -19.33
N PRO A 86 -1.29 2.67 -20.25
CA PRO A 86 -0.93 3.65 -21.27
C PRO A 86 -2.10 4.13 -22.15
N HIS A 87 -3.16 3.35 -22.25
CA HIS A 87 -4.32 3.60 -23.09
C HIS A 87 -5.53 4.20 -22.34
N ASP A 88 -5.48 4.28 -21.00
CA ASP A 88 -6.52 4.89 -20.14
C ASP A 88 -5.87 5.76 -19.05
N THR A 89 -4.78 6.46 -19.41
CA THR A 89 -4.04 7.30 -18.46
C THR A 89 -4.75 8.62 -18.19
N GLU A 90 -5.25 8.80 -16.97
CA GLU A 90 -5.77 10.08 -16.49
C GLU A 90 -4.67 11.15 -16.40
N LYS A 91 -5.03 12.43 -16.58
CA LYS A 91 -4.04 13.54 -16.56
C LYS A 91 -3.21 13.57 -15.28
N LEU A 92 -3.82 13.24 -14.14
CA LEU A 92 -3.15 13.15 -12.83
C LEU A 92 -2.15 11.99 -12.75
N HIS A 93 -2.47 10.85 -13.36
CA HIS A 93 -1.56 9.70 -13.42
C HIS A 93 -0.29 10.02 -14.21
N LYS A 94 -0.40 10.81 -15.30
CA LYS A 94 0.78 11.27 -16.07
C LYS A 94 1.76 12.05 -15.19
N ILE A 95 1.26 12.91 -14.32
CA ILE A 95 2.09 13.72 -13.41
C ILE A 95 2.78 12.83 -12.38
N ILE A 96 2.04 11.89 -11.79
CA ILE A 96 2.58 10.95 -10.80
C ILE A 96 3.67 10.08 -11.44
N ILE A 97 3.40 9.53 -12.63
CA ILE A 97 4.35 8.71 -13.38
C ILE A 97 5.57 9.53 -13.79
N ALA A 98 5.38 10.76 -14.28
CA ALA A 98 6.49 11.64 -14.66
C ALA A 98 7.38 11.94 -13.44
N GLY A 99 6.79 12.32 -12.30
CA GLY A 99 7.52 12.55 -11.05
C GLY A 99 8.27 11.30 -10.58
N GLN A 100 7.65 10.13 -10.66
CA GLN A 100 8.28 8.85 -10.29
C GLN A 100 9.36 8.41 -11.29
N LYS A 101 9.25 8.74 -12.59
CA LYS A 101 10.25 8.42 -13.63
C LYS A 101 11.46 9.35 -13.60
N LEU A 102 11.29 10.60 -13.19
CA LEU A 102 12.39 11.56 -13.00
C LEU A 102 13.40 11.06 -11.95
N GLU A 103 12.98 10.19 -11.03
CA GLU A 103 13.90 9.50 -10.10
C GLU A 103 14.78 8.43 -10.74
N GLY A 104 14.54 8.04 -11.99
CA GLY A 104 15.51 7.25 -12.77
C GLY A 104 16.85 7.96 -12.93
N LEU A 105 16.93 9.25 -12.58
CA LEU A 105 18.16 10.06 -12.52
C LEU A 105 18.75 10.17 -11.10
N SER A 106 18.04 9.75 -10.06
CA SER A 106 18.55 9.67 -8.69
C SER A 106 19.23 8.33 -8.48
N MET A 107 20.54 8.27 -8.73
CA MET A 107 21.40 7.09 -8.50
C MET A 107 21.38 6.56 -7.04
N LEU A 108 20.65 7.21 -6.13
CA LEU A 108 20.66 6.93 -4.68
C LEU A 108 19.57 5.95 -4.20
N ARG A 109 18.63 5.51 -5.05
CA ARG A 109 17.61 4.51 -4.66
C ARG A 109 17.50 3.37 -5.67
N ASN A 110 17.83 2.15 -5.24
CA ASN A 110 17.46 0.92 -5.95
C ASN A 110 15.96 0.60 -5.73
N ASN A 111 15.08 1.56 -6.05
CA ASN A 111 13.63 1.45 -5.90
C ASN A 111 13.04 0.71 -7.11
N MET A 112 12.91 -0.61 -6.96
CA MET A 112 12.36 -1.53 -7.95
C MET A 112 10.83 -1.59 -7.99
N GLY A 113 10.12 -0.72 -7.24
CA GLY A 113 8.66 -0.70 -7.26
C GLY A 113 8.12 -0.28 -8.63
N LYS A 114 6.87 -0.68 -8.95
CA LYS A 114 6.27 -0.40 -10.25
C LYS A 114 6.07 1.10 -10.45
N ALA A 115 6.71 1.66 -11.48
CA ALA A 115 6.57 3.07 -11.85
C ALA A 115 5.17 3.43 -12.41
N SER A 116 4.36 2.43 -12.76
CA SER A 116 2.95 2.60 -13.12
C SER A 116 2.02 2.58 -11.91
N ALA A 117 2.52 2.34 -10.69
CA ALA A 117 1.68 2.39 -9.49
C ALA A 117 1.41 3.84 -9.10
N VAL A 118 0.18 4.29 -9.33
CA VAL A 118 -0.22 5.70 -9.21
C VAL A 118 -1.07 5.99 -7.98
N HIS A 119 -1.68 4.98 -7.38
CA HIS A 119 -2.51 5.15 -6.19
C HIS A 119 -2.50 3.93 -5.28
N ALA A 120 -2.75 4.12 -3.99
CA ALA A 120 -2.88 3.06 -3.00
C ALA A 120 -4.23 3.19 -2.28
N ILE A 121 -4.93 2.08 -2.16
CA ILE A 121 -6.29 1.99 -1.61
C ILE A 121 -6.32 0.84 -0.60
N LEU A 122 -7.13 0.98 0.44
CA LEU A 122 -7.42 -0.10 1.38
C LEU A 122 -8.84 -0.63 1.15
N TRP A 123 -8.99 -1.94 0.90
CA TRP A 123 -10.29 -2.58 0.91
C TRP A 123 -10.78 -2.74 2.35
N THR A 124 -11.95 -2.19 2.64
CA THR A 124 -12.49 -2.18 4.01
C THR A 124 -13.77 -2.98 4.13
N ARG A 125 -14.48 -3.24 3.03
CA ARG A 125 -15.75 -3.93 3.04
C ARG A 125 -15.63 -5.33 3.62
N ASN A 126 -16.47 -5.58 4.61
CA ASN A 126 -16.75 -6.92 5.10
C ASN A 126 -17.89 -7.54 4.27
N PRO A 127 -17.71 -8.72 3.63
CA PRO A 127 -18.75 -9.35 2.83
C PRO A 127 -19.99 -9.77 3.63
N GLN A 128 -19.90 -9.86 4.96
CA GLN A 128 -21.05 -10.13 5.83
C GLN A 128 -21.94 -8.89 6.05
N ASN A 129 -21.43 -7.69 5.76
CA ASN A 129 -22.15 -6.44 5.99
C ASN A 129 -22.80 -5.93 4.69
N PRO A 130 -23.96 -5.26 4.78
CA PRO A 130 -24.58 -4.64 3.61
C PRO A 130 -23.64 -3.59 3.03
N VAL A 131 -23.52 -3.56 1.70
CA VAL A 131 -22.70 -2.57 0.99
C VAL A 131 -23.55 -1.35 0.67
N SER A 132 -22.96 -0.16 0.81
CA SER A 132 -23.60 1.05 0.32
C SER A 132 -23.61 1.05 -1.21
N THR A 133 -24.79 1.27 -1.80
CA THR A 133 -24.97 1.37 -3.26
C THR A 133 -25.00 2.82 -3.75
N GLU A 134 -24.88 3.79 -2.83
CA GLU A 134 -24.84 5.22 -3.12
C GLU A 134 -23.91 5.95 -2.14
N ARG A 135 -23.52 7.19 -2.46
CA ARG A 135 -22.61 7.96 -1.62
C ARG A 135 -23.30 8.36 -0.30
N GLY A 136 -22.70 7.95 0.83
CA GLY A 136 -23.28 8.20 2.16
C GLY A 136 -24.57 7.43 2.42
N GLY A 137 -24.89 6.44 1.57
CA GLY A 137 -26.02 5.54 1.75
C GLY A 137 -25.85 4.62 2.95
N LYS A 138 -26.88 3.81 3.21
CA LYS A 138 -26.84 2.80 4.27
C LYS A 138 -25.95 1.64 3.84
N GLY A 139 -25.01 1.25 4.70
CA GLY A 139 -24.10 0.13 4.48
C GLY A 139 -22.64 0.55 4.54
N GLU A 140 -21.74 -0.40 4.39
CA GLU A 140 -20.30 -0.16 4.34
C GLU A 140 -19.88 0.28 2.95
N SER A 141 -18.98 1.27 2.90
CA SER A 141 -18.20 1.61 1.71
C SER A 141 -17.26 0.46 1.33
N GLU A 142 -16.97 0.31 0.03
CA GLU A 142 -16.05 -0.74 -0.45
C GLU A 142 -14.62 -0.53 0.05
N VAL A 143 -14.18 0.73 0.01
CA VAL A 143 -12.80 1.10 0.25
C VAL A 143 -12.68 2.36 1.09
N VAL A 144 -11.52 2.50 1.72
CA VAL A 144 -11.03 3.76 2.26
C VAL A 144 -9.74 4.15 1.56
N GLU A 145 -9.63 5.43 1.20
CA GLU A 145 -8.50 5.97 0.48
C GLU A 145 -8.32 7.48 0.68
N MET A 146 -7.23 8.02 0.16
CA MET A 146 -6.87 9.43 0.29
C MET A 146 -6.75 10.04 -1.10
N ARG A 147 -7.65 10.95 -1.48
CA ARG A 147 -7.71 11.58 -2.81
C ARG A 147 -7.66 13.10 -2.73
N GLY A 148 -7.63 13.81 -3.87
CA GLY A 148 -7.78 15.26 -3.91
C GLY A 148 -9.04 15.69 -3.15
N GLY A 149 -8.86 16.36 -2.01
CA GLY A 149 -9.91 16.65 -1.03
C GLY A 149 -9.56 16.14 0.37
N GLY A 150 -9.27 14.85 0.51
CA GLY A 150 -8.97 14.23 1.81
C GLY A 150 -9.18 12.73 1.84
N ILE A 151 -9.28 12.20 3.06
CA ILE A 151 -9.70 10.82 3.30
C ILE A 151 -11.17 10.64 2.89
N MET A 152 -11.46 9.53 2.22
CA MET A 152 -12.81 9.18 1.80
C MET A 152 -13.05 7.68 1.98
N ASP A 153 -14.26 7.34 2.37
CA ASP A 153 -14.87 6.03 2.23
C ASP A 153 -15.80 6.04 1.00
N THR A 154 -15.61 5.12 0.07
CA THR A 154 -16.31 5.16 -1.24
C THR A 154 -16.36 3.79 -1.94
N ALA A 155 -16.95 3.75 -3.13
CA ALA A 155 -16.88 2.62 -4.06
C ALA A 155 -15.50 2.54 -4.75
N LEU A 156 -15.06 1.32 -5.04
CA LEU A 156 -13.83 1.09 -5.80
C LEU A 156 -14.04 1.52 -7.26
N ARG A 157 -13.18 2.42 -7.75
CA ARG A 157 -13.24 2.93 -9.13
C ARG A 157 -12.77 1.91 -10.17
N LYS A 158 -13.14 2.13 -11.44
CA LYS A 158 -12.62 1.35 -12.58
C LYS A 158 -11.08 1.38 -12.63
N GLY A 159 -10.47 0.32 -13.14
CA GLY A 159 -9.02 0.27 -13.33
C GLY A 159 -8.39 -1.11 -13.12
N LEU A 160 -7.06 -1.16 -13.26
CA LEU A 160 -6.24 -2.34 -12.97
C LEU A 160 -5.57 -2.19 -11.61
N TYR A 161 -5.76 -3.16 -10.73
CA TYR A 161 -5.14 -3.16 -9.41
C TYR A 161 -4.20 -4.35 -9.24
N GLN A 162 -3.08 -4.11 -8.57
CA GLN A 162 -2.34 -5.18 -7.90
C GLN A 162 -2.85 -5.32 -6.48
N VAL A 163 -3.20 -6.55 -6.08
CA VAL A 163 -3.74 -6.83 -4.75
C VAL A 163 -2.66 -7.49 -3.89
N TYR A 164 -2.42 -6.93 -2.72
CA TYR A 164 -1.55 -7.48 -1.69
C TYR A 164 -2.38 -7.75 -0.43
N ARG A 165 -2.30 -8.98 0.06
CA ARG A 165 -3.07 -9.45 1.21
C ARG A 165 -2.17 -9.54 2.44
N PRO A 166 -2.62 -9.07 3.62
CA PRO A 166 -1.92 -9.36 4.86
C PRO A 166 -1.99 -10.86 5.15
N LYS A 167 -0.86 -11.46 5.53
CA LYS A 167 -0.82 -12.89 5.91
C LYS A 167 -1.57 -13.16 7.20
N ASP A 168 -1.57 -12.20 8.11
CA ASP A 168 -2.41 -12.22 9.31
C ASP A 168 -3.71 -11.46 9.06
N LYS A 169 -4.82 -12.20 9.04
CA LYS A 169 -6.17 -11.65 8.87
C LYS A 169 -6.50 -10.61 9.96
N ASN A 170 -6.05 -10.82 11.19
CA ASN A 170 -6.34 -9.93 12.30
C ASN A 170 -5.76 -8.53 12.04
N ILE A 171 -4.52 -8.44 11.54
CA ILE A 171 -3.92 -7.16 11.15
C ILE A 171 -4.74 -6.49 10.03
N GLY A 172 -5.20 -7.26 9.05
CA GLY A 172 -6.07 -6.77 7.96
C GLY A 172 -7.38 -6.18 8.46
N ASP A 173 -8.08 -6.91 9.33
CA ASP A 173 -9.34 -6.48 9.93
C ASP A 173 -9.16 -5.20 10.76
N TRP A 174 -8.09 -5.12 11.55
CA TRP A 174 -7.76 -3.93 12.35
C TRP A 174 -7.41 -2.73 11.48
N ALA A 175 -6.60 -2.93 10.44
CA ALA A 175 -6.23 -1.85 9.52
C ALA A 175 -7.48 -1.29 8.80
N ALA A 176 -8.38 -2.17 8.36
CA ALA A 176 -9.65 -1.78 7.76
C ALA A 176 -10.51 -0.96 8.73
N GLN A 177 -10.69 -1.41 9.97
CA GLN A 177 -11.48 -0.71 10.98
C GLN A 177 -10.89 0.64 11.38
N SER A 178 -9.57 0.74 11.52
CA SER A 178 -8.92 2.02 11.79
C SER A 178 -9.12 3.01 10.64
N ALA A 179 -8.94 2.56 9.40
CA ALA A 179 -9.17 3.39 8.23
C ALA A 179 -10.64 3.85 8.12
N MET A 180 -11.60 2.96 8.37
CA MET A 180 -13.03 3.32 8.40
C MET A 180 -13.32 4.36 9.49
N SER A 181 -12.72 4.21 10.68
CA SER A 181 -12.87 5.17 11.78
C SER A 181 -12.35 6.55 11.37
N TRP A 182 -11.15 6.61 10.78
CA TRP A 182 -10.55 7.85 10.30
C TRP A 182 -11.34 8.50 9.15
N ALA A 183 -12.01 7.70 8.33
CA ALA A 183 -12.80 8.18 7.20
C ALA A 183 -14.20 8.68 7.62
N SER A 184 -14.71 8.25 8.77
CA SER A 184 -16.10 8.51 9.21
C SER A 184 -16.50 9.98 9.22
N GLU A 185 -15.60 10.88 9.64
CA GLU A 185 -15.82 12.33 9.64
C GLU A 185 -15.10 13.07 8.51
N ARG A 186 -14.32 12.36 7.69
CA ARG A 186 -13.58 12.90 6.53
C ARG A 186 -12.69 14.12 6.84
N LYS A 187 -12.10 14.15 8.04
CA LYS A 187 -11.35 15.30 8.56
C LYS A 187 -9.85 15.33 8.21
N ILE A 188 -9.29 14.25 7.66
CA ILE A 188 -7.88 14.22 7.26
C ILE A 188 -7.75 14.81 5.85
N PRO A 189 -7.14 16.00 5.67
CA PRO A 189 -7.01 16.62 4.35
C PRO A 189 -5.93 15.93 3.51
N TYR A 190 -6.05 16.07 2.20
CA TYR A 190 -5.02 15.62 1.27
C TYR A 190 -3.82 16.57 1.31
N ASN A 191 -2.62 16.03 1.42
CA ASN A 191 -1.40 16.82 1.37
C ASN A 191 -0.59 16.53 0.10
N ALA A 192 -0.88 17.29 -0.95
CA ALA A 192 -0.20 17.18 -2.25
C ALA A 192 1.31 17.46 -2.17
N ILE A 193 1.73 18.39 -1.31
CA ILE A 193 3.15 18.74 -1.13
C ILE A 193 3.90 17.55 -0.52
N LYS A 194 3.35 16.92 0.53
CA LYS A 194 3.93 15.71 1.12
C LYS A 194 3.93 14.56 0.12
N SER A 195 2.85 14.38 -0.65
CA SER A 195 2.78 13.37 -1.71
C SER A 195 3.92 13.54 -2.72
N ALA A 196 4.13 14.76 -3.24
CA ALA A 196 5.19 15.04 -4.20
C ALA A 196 6.59 14.83 -3.58
N LYS A 197 6.82 15.33 -2.36
CA LYS A 197 8.10 15.15 -1.64
C LYS A 197 8.37 13.69 -1.25
N SER A 198 7.34 12.85 -1.11
CA SER A 198 7.50 11.44 -0.74
C SER A 198 8.23 10.62 -1.80
N VAL A 199 8.21 11.08 -3.06
CA VAL A 199 8.91 10.44 -4.17
C VAL A 199 10.41 10.39 -3.86
N THR A 200 11.00 11.54 -3.52
CA THR A 200 12.45 11.70 -3.28
C THR A 200 12.91 11.45 -1.84
N ARG A 201 11.99 11.23 -0.90
CA ARG A 201 12.31 11.10 0.53
C ARG A 201 12.74 9.68 0.90
N PHE A 202 13.81 9.55 1.68
CA PHE A 202 14.18 8.27 2.29
C PHE A 202 13.08 7.76 3.25
N SER A 203 12.68 6.51 3.08
CA SER A 203 11.60 5.88 3.85
C SER A 203 12.11 5.04 5.02
N ASN A 204 13.29 5.38 5.56
CA ASN A 204 13.94 4.62 6.63
C ASN A 204 13.11 4.67 7.92
N PHE A 205 12.99 3.53 8.61
CA PHE A 205 12.24 3.43 9.86
C PHE A 205 13.06 3.86 11.08
N GLY A 206 13.41 5.15 11.12
CA GLY A 206 14.13 5.78 12.23
C GLY A 206 13.23 6.20 13.41
N PRO A 207 13.79 6.90 14.41
CA PRO A 207 13.06 7.31 15.62
C PRO A 207 11.75 8.09 15.35
N LEU A 208 11.75 8.99 14.37
CA LEU A 208 10.55 9.76 13.99
C LEU A 208 9.46 8.88 13.35
N ALA A 209 9.85 7.84 12.61
CA ALA A 209 8.91 6.89 12.03
C ALA A 209 8.30 5.99 13.11
N ILE A 210 9.12 5.54 14.08
CA ILE A 210 8.65 4.81 15.26
C ILE A 210 7.66 5.65 16.07
N ALA A 211 7.99 6.92 16.34
CA ALA A 211 7.08 7.83 17.04
C ALA A 211 5.77 8.06 16.28
N SER A 212 5.85 8.20 14.94
CA SER A 212 4.66 8.34 14.10
C SER A 212 3.79 7.08 14.14
N ALA A 213 4.39 5.89 14.06
CA ALA A 213 3.67 4.62 14.16
C ALA A 213 2.94 4.48 15.50
N LYS A 214 3.57 4.90 16.61
CA LYS A 214 2.92 4.96 17.94
C LYS A 214 1.72 5.90 17.95
N LYS A 215 1.85 7.08 17.33
CA LYS A 215 0.73 8.03 17.21
C LYS A 215 -0.43 7.43 16.41
N TYR A 216 -0.15 6.70 15.31
CA TYR A 216 -1.19 6.01 14.54
C TYR A 216 -1.94 4.99 15.40
N SER A 217 -1.24 4.21 16.22
CA SER A 217 -1.84 3.23 17.12
C SER A 217 -2.71 3.88 18.20
N GLN A 218 -2.26 5.00 18.78
CA GLN A 218 -3.00 5.73 19.81
C GLN A 218 -4.31 6.32 19.27
N ASP A 219 -4.29 6.80 18.02
CA ASP A 219 -5.43 7.42 17.36
C ASP A 219 -6.24 6.43 16.50
N ALA A 220 -6.04 5.10 16.65
CA ALA A 220 -6.52 4.09 15.71
C ALA A 220 -8.04 4.09 15.48
N PHE A 221 -8.83 4.51 16.45
CA PHE A 221 -10.30 4.57 16.38
C PHE A 221 -10.87 5.98 16.60
N GLU A 222 -10.02 7.00 16.48
CA GLU A 222 -10.44 8.39 16.57
C GLU A 222 -10.99 8.87 15.22
N SER A 223 -12.21 9.39 15.17
CA SER A 223 -12.80 9.91 13.93
C SER A 223 -12.07 11.15 13.39
N ASN A 224 -11.37 11.87 14.27
CA ASN A 224 -10.52 13.01 13.95
C ASN A 224 -9.11 12.81 14.54
N PRO A 225 -8.29 11.94 13.94
CA PRO A 225 -7.03 11.54 14.55
C PRO A 225 -5.97 12.64 14.44
N LYS A 226 -5.27 12.92 15.55
CA LYS A 226 -4.25 13.98 15.62
C LYS A 226 -3.10 13.74 14.66
N TRP A 227 -2.79 12.50 14.30
CA TRP A 227 -1.73 12.23 13.32
C TRP A 227 -2.04 12.81 11.93
N GLY A 228 -3.32 12.99 11.62
CA GLY A 228 -3.84 13.46 10.33
C GLY A 228 -3.98 14.97 10.18
N GLU A 229 -3.73 15.76 11.23
CA GLU A 229 -3.91 17.24 11.22
C GLU A 229 -3.14 17.93 10.08
N ASP A 230 -1.90 17.51 9.84
CA ASP A 230 -1.07 18.06 8.75
C ASP A 230 -1.40 17.45 7.37
N GLY A 231 -2.48 16.67 7.27
CA GLY A 231 -2.87 15.91 6.09
C GLY A 231 -1.96 14.73 5.76
N ALA A 232 -2.48 13.90 4.84
CA ALA A 232 -1.87 12.64 4.40
C ALA A 232 -2.01 12.46 2.88
N PHE A 233 -1.47 11.36 2.36
CA PHE A 233 -1.60 10.94 0.96
C PHE A 233 -1.83 9.42 0.90
N CYS A 234 -2.15 8.88 -0.27
CA CYS A 234 -2.67 7.51 -0.44
C CYS A 234 -1.83 6.41 0.21
N SER A 235 -0.53 6.33 -0.09
CA SER A 235 0.34 5.32 0.51
C SER A 235 0.67 5.59 1.98
N HIS A 236 0.66 6.86 2.43
CA HIS A 236 0.80 7.20 3.86
C HIS A 236 -0.41 6.68 4.64
N LEU A 237 -1.64 6.90 4.18
CA LEU A 237 -2.84 6.38 4.83
C LEU A 237 -2.79 4.86 4.99
N VAL A 238 -2.50 4.13 3.92
CA VAL A 238 -2.43 2.65 3.94
C VAL A 238 -1.40 2.17 4.96
N LEU A 239 -0.18 2.70 4.93
CA LEU A 239 0.87 2.30 5.88
C LEU A 239 0.55 2.72 7.32
N ALA A 240 -0.06 3.89 7.53
CA ALA A 240 -0.47 4.33 8.86
C ALA A 240 -1.51 3.39 9.47
N ALA A 241 -2.52 2.97 8.69
CA ALA A 241 -3.54 2.01 9.13
C ALA A 241 -2.91 0.68 9.54
N TYR A 242 -1.99 0.17 8.74
CA TYR A 242 -1.30 -1.08 9.03
C TYR A 242 -0.31 -1.00 10.20
N GLN A 243 0.37 0.12 10.37
CA GLN A 243 1.25 0.35 11.52
C GLN A 243 0.45 0.50 12.82
N ALA A 244 -0.73 1.14 12.77
CA ALA A 244 -1.66 1.18 13.89
C ALA A 244 -2.18 -0.23 14.23
N ALA A 245 -2.59 -1.00 13.22
CA ALA A 245 -3.06 -2.36 13.39
C ALA A 245 -2.01 -3.27 14.03
N ALA A 246 -0.80 -3.31 13.47
CA ALA A 246 0.28 -4.15 13.96
C ALA A 246 0.63 -3.84 15.43
N GLN A 247 0.66 -2.56 15.82
CA GLN A 247 0.89 -2.19 17.21
C GLN A 247 -0.24 -2.61 18.14
N ASN A 248 -1.49 -2.43 17.74
CA ASN A 248 -2.65 -2.79 18.56
C ASN A 248 -2.79 -4.31 18.75
N VAL A 249 -2.38 -5.12 17.76
CA VAL A 249 -2.42 -6.59 17.87
C VAL A 249 -1.11 -7.20 18.37
N GLY A 250 -0.09 -6.39 18.68
CA GLY A 250 1.21 -6.86 19.17
C GLY A 250 2.11 -7.51 18.11
N THR A 251 1.85 -7.28 16.81
CA THR A 251 2.71 -7.76 15.72
C THR A 251 3.93 -6.84 15.55
N PRO A 252 5.16 -7.39 15.47
CA PRO A 252 6.35 -6.61 15.18
C PRO A 252 6.27 -5.88 13.84
N LEU A 253 6.71 -4.62 13.81
CA LEU A 253 6.87 -3.88 12.56
C LEU A 253 8.08 -4.44 11.78
N SER A 254 7.80 -5.28 10.79
CA SER A 254 8.77 -5.90 9.87
C SER A 254 8.37 -5.69 8.41
N GLY A 255 9.24 -6.08 7.47
CA GLY A 255 8.93 -6.03 6.04
C GLY A 255 8.44 -4.66 5.59
N ALA A 256 7.31 -4.63 4.90
CA ALA A 256 6.66 -3.40 4.41
C ALA A 256 6.09 -2.51 5.52
N LEU A 257 5.94 -3.02 6.75
CA LEU A 257 5.48 -2.24 7.90
C LEU A 257 6.62 -1.44 8.56
N LYS A 258 7.88 -1.83 8.33
CA LYS A 258 9.07 -1.18 8.89
C LYS A 258 9.59 -0.09 7.95
N VAL A 259 8.74 0.88 7.61
CA VAL A 259 9.05 1.99 6.69
C VAL A 259 8.42 3.30 7.18
N ASP A 260 9.04 4.45 6.92
CA ASP A 260 8.42 5.75 7.24
C ASP A 260 7.21 6.00 6.33
N ALA A 261 6.00 5.86 6.87
CA ALA A 261 4.75 6.08 6.15
C ALA A 261 4.67 7.50 5.55
N LYS A 262 5.20 8.52 6.23
CA LYS A 262 5.21 9.92 5.75
C LYS A 262 6.20 10.15 4.60
N GLY A 263 7.10 9.21 4.37
CA GLY A 263 8.14 9.27 3.32
C GLY A 263 8.01 8.15 2.30
N CYS A 264 6.89 7.43 2.25
CA CYS A 264 6.73 6.27 1.38
C CYS A 264 5.74 6.57 0.25
N SER A 265 6.26 6.92 -0.93
CA SER A 265 5.44 7.09 -2.15
C SER A 265 4.78 5.76 -2.58
N VAL A 266 3.77 5.81 -3.46
CA VAL A 266 3.08 4.59 -3.96
C VAL A 266 4.06 3.63 -4.64
N ARG A 267 4.99 4.14 -5.45
CA ARG A 267 6.07 3.31 -6.03
C ARG A 267 6.93 2.66 -4.95
N THR A 268 7.26 3.41 -3.89
CA THR A 268 8.04 2.87 -2.78
C THR A 268 7.27 1.83 -1.97
N LEU A 269 5.97 2.03 -1.78
CA LEU A 269 5.08 1.02 -1.17
C LEU A 269 5.06 -0.25 -2.02
N SER A 270 4.91 -0.12 -3.35
CA SER A 270 5.00 -1.24 -4.29
C SER A 270 6.32 -2.01 -4.14
N HIS A 271 7.45 -1.30 -4.01
CA HIS A 271 8.75 -1.94 -3.78
C HIS A 271 8.79 -2.77 -2.51
N PHE A 272 8.33 -2.20 -1.39
CA PHE A 272 8.39 -2.88 -0.11
C PHE A 272 7.42 -4.06 -0.04
N LEU A 273 6.21 -3.94 -0.60
CA LEU A 273 5.27 -5.04 -0.70
C LEU A 273 5.79 -6.20 -1.57
N GLN A 274 6.53 -5.92 -2.64
CA GLN A 274 7.15 -6.95 -3.48
C GLN A 274 8.29 -7.69 -2.78
N LYS A 275 9.05 -6.99 -1.93
CA LYS A 275 10.15 -7.57 -1.16
C LYS A 275 9.73 -8.18 0.16
N ASP A 276 8.49 -7.96 0.59
CA ASP A 276 8.00 -8.48 1.85
C ASP A 276 7.76 -9.99 1.76
N THR A 277 8.46 -10.74 2.59
CA THR A 277 8.27 -12.18 2.75
C THR A 277 7.51 -12.53 4.04
N THR A 278 7.21 -11.54 4.87
CA THR A 278 6.77 -11.69 6.26
C THR A 278 5.33 -11.25 6.50
N GLN A 279 4.93 -10.08 6.01
CA GLN A 279 3.64 -9.47 6.38
C GLN A 279 2.60 -9.56 5.27
N PHE A 280 3.02 -9.44 4.01
CA PHE A 280 2.12 -9.39 2.87
C PHE A 280 2.44 -10.44 1.82
N GLU A 281 1.43 -10.80 1.04
CA GLU A 281 1.58 -11.62 -0.16
C GLU A 281 0.88 -10.97 -1.36
N PHE A 282 1.48 -11.08 -2.54
CA PHE A 282 0.84 -10.66 -3.79
C PHE A 282 -0.13 -11.74 -4.27
N THR A 283 -1.44 -11.46 -4.18
CA THR A 283 -2.51 -12.43 -4.47
C THR A 283 -2.93 -12.45 -5.93
N GLY A 284 -2.79 -11.33 -6.65
CA GLY A 284 -3.13 -11.29 -8.06
C GLY A 284 -3.48 -9.90 -8.56
N HIS A 285 -4.07 -9.88 -9.76
CA HIS A 285 -4.55 -8.66 -10.38
C HIS A 285 -6.07 -8.61 -10.31
N LEU A 286 -6.62 -7.43 -10.03
CA LEU A 286 -8.05 -7.17 -10.06
C LEU A 286 -8.35 -6.14 -11.14
N ARG A 287 -9.27 -6.48 -12.04
CA ARG A 287 -9.78 -5.56 -13.06
C ARG A 287 -11.18 -5.13 -12.66
N ILE A 288 -11.40 -3.83 -12.52
CA ILE A 288 -12.75 -3.27 -12.33
C ILE A 288 -13.18 -2.59 -13.61
N LYS A 289 -14.26 -3.07 -14.21
CA LYS A 289 -14.91 -2.46 -15.37
C LYS A 289 -15.90 -1.35 -14.94
N PRO A 290 -16.30 -0.46 -15.86
CA PRO A 290 -17.25 0.61 -15.55
C PRO A 290 -18.59 0.12 -14.96
N ASP A 291 -19.11 -1.01 -15.43
CA ASP A 291 -20.36 -1.62 -14.96
C ASP A 291 -20.24 -2.31 -13.58
N GLU A 292 -19.01 -2.49 -13.08
CA GLU A 292 -18.74 -3.05 -11.76
C GLU A 292 -18.56 -1.96 -10.67
N VAL A 293 -18.58 -0.68 -11.06
CA VAL A 293 -18.51 0.46 -10.13
C VAL A 293 -19.91 0.69 -9.53
N LEU A 294 -20.03 0.64 -8.20
CA LEU A 294 -21.34 0.71 -7.54
C LEU A 294 -22.03 2.06 -7.73
N PHE A 295 -21.27 3.15 -7.67
CA PHE A 295 -21.75 4.50 -7.94
C PHE A 295 -20.59 5.34 -8.49
N PRO A 296 -20.85 6.19 -9.50
CA PRO A 296 -19.83 7.00 -10.13
C PRO A 296 -19.24 8.05 -9.17
N GLU A 297 -18.07 8.57 -9.55
CA GLU A 297 -17.53 9.80 -8.96
C GLU A 297 -18.37 11.00 -9.40
N ASP A 298 -18.36 12.07 -8.59
CA ASP A 298 -18.94 13.36 -8.99
C ASP A 298 -17.83 14.19 -9.65
#